data_AF-A0A1Q6RKS8-F1
#
_entry.id   AF-A0A1Q6RKS8-F1
#
_cell.length_a   1.000
_cell.length_b   1.000
_cell.length_c   1.000
_cell.angle_alpha   90.00
_cell.angle_beta   90.00
_cell.angle_gamma   90.00
#
_symmetry.space_group_name_H-M   'P 1'
#
loop_
_entity.id
_entity.type
_entity.pdbx_description
1 polymer ?
#
loop_
_entity_poly.entity_id
_entity_poly.type
_entity_poly.pdbx_seq_one_letter_code
_entity_poly.pdbx_strand_id
1 'polypeptide(L)'
;MHSLPVYIDGEKCGSISKRTDGLMTVLSARCSARPGRIVRLYVFGGGKSALLGTMQPDGDCLVITRRFSRAELKKLPENIEYAADRPVGEQSTSDTLWRRGKMGCLVSDELIAIPAQPDRLGRVSDKLRSIEGRMYLIFERNL
;
A
#
# COMPACT_ATOMS: atom_id res chain seq x y z
N MET A 1 4.21 -24.14 -3.49
CA MET A 1 4.21 -22.83 -4.17
C MET A 1 3.66 -21.82 -3.17
N HIS A 2 4.45 -20.85 -2.70
CA HIS A 2 3.97 -19.90 -1.69
C HIS A 2 3.23 -18.75 -2.38
N SER A 3 1.96 -18.54 -2.04
CA SER A 3 1.14 -17.45 -2.56
C SER A 3 0.93 -16.40 -1.47
N LEU A 4 1.17 -15.14 -1.79
CA LEU A 4 0.98 -14.00 -0.91
C LEU A 4 -0.30 -13.25 -1.30
N PRO A 5 -0.95 -12.54 -0.38
CA PRO A 5 -2.18 -11.81 -0.67
C PRO A 5 -1.95 -10.61 -1.61
N VAL A 6 -2.96 -10.33 -2.43
CA VAL A 6 -3.08 -9.10 -3.22
C VAL A 6 -4.23 -8.25 -2.68
N TYR A 7 -3.99 -6.96 -2.48
CA TYR A 7 -4.98 -6.00 -2.05
C TYR A 7 -5.19 -4.92 -3.11
N ILE A 8 -6.45 -4.55 -3.36
CA ILE A 8 -6.81 -3.41 -4.20
C ILE A 8 -7.81 -2.60 -3.40
N ASP A 9 -7.61 -1.28 -3.35
CA ASP A 9 -8.41 -0.39 -2.50
C ASP A 9 -8.36 -0.75 -1.01
N GLY A 10 -7.35 -1.52 -0.59
CA GLY A 10 -7.23 -2.03 0.78
C GLY A 10 -7.95 -3.35 1.04
N GLU A 11 -8.76 -3.83 0.09
CA GLU A 11 -9.50 -5.09 0.20
C GLU A 11 -8.72 -6.25 -0.41
N LYS A 12 -8.68 -7.38 0.30
CA LYS A 12 -8.04 -8.60 -0.20
C LYS A 12 -8.86 -9.16 -1.36
N CYS A 13 -8.28 -9.18 -2.55
CA CYS A 13 -8.99 -9.55 -3.79
C CYS A 13 -8.25 -10.54 -4.67
N GLY A 14 -7.09 -11.05 -4.23
CA GLY A 14 -6.30 -11.93 -5.06
C GLY A 14 -5.07 -12.50 -4.38
N SER A 15 -4.20 -13.06 -5.22
CA SER A 15 -2.93 -13.61 -4.78
C SER A 15 -1.82 -13.37 -5.81
N ILE A 16 -0.59 -13.32 -5.30
CA ILE A 16 0.64 -13.26 -6.08
C ILE A 16 1.50 -14.47 -5.75
N SER A 17 2.14 -15.03 -6.76
CA SER A 17 3.06 -16.16 -6.62
C SER A 17 4.41 -15.85 -7.23
N LYS A 18 5.46 -16.42 -6.65
CA LYS A 18 6.84 -16.37 -7.13
C LYS A 18 7.25 -17.76 -7.57
N ARG A 19 7.80 -17.88 -8.78
CA ARG A 19 8.43 -19.11 -9.27
C ARG A 19 9.73 -18.82 -9.99
N THR A 20 10.62 -19.79 -10.02
CA THR A 20 11.84 -19.75 -10.84
C THR A 20 11.52 -20.38 -12.19
N ASP A 21 11.99 -19.75 -13.27
CA ASP A 21 11.89 -20.25 -14.63
C ASP A 21 13.24 -20.03 -15.34
N GLY A 22 14.06 -21.08 -15.35
CA GLY A 22 15.47 -20.99 -15.75
C GLY A 22 16.23 -19.97 -14.90
N LEU A 23 16.90 -19.02 -15.57
CA LEU A 23 17.63 -17.93 -14.91
C LEU A 23 16.75 -16.76 -14.45
N MET A 24 15.45 -16.83 -14.74
CA MET A 24 14.50 -15.76 -14.46
C MET A 24 13.66 -16.09 -13.24
N THR A 25 13.28 -15.05 -12.50
CA THR A 25 12.21 -15.14 -11.51
C THR A 25 10.93 -14.59 -12.11
N VAL A 26 9.83 -15.33 -11.98
CA VAL A 26 8.52 -14.94 -12.48
C VAL A 26 7.61 -14.64 -11.30
N LEU A 27 7.07 -13.42 -11.27
CA LEU A 27 6.01 -13.03 -10.37
C LEU A 27 4.70 -12.95 -11.16
N SER A 28 3.69 -13.70 -10.73
CA SER A 28 2.36 -13.71 -11.33
C SER A 28 1.32 -13.38 -10.27
N ALA A 29 0.49 -12.36 -10.52
CA ALA A 29 -0.63 -12.00 -9.67
C ALA A 29 -1.95 -12.06 -10.44
N ARG A 30 -3.01 -12.47 -9.74
CA ARG A 30 -4.40 -12.46 -10.24
C ARG A 30 -5.30 -11.93 -9.13
N CYS A 31 -6.24 -11.05 -9.49
CA CYS A 31 -7.29 -10.60 -8.59
C CYS A 31 -8.65 -10.57 -9.29
N SER A 32 -9.71 -10.77 -8.51
CA SER A 32 -11.11 -10.71 -8.96
C SER A 32 -11.71 -9.30 -8.85
N ALA A 33 -10.88 -8.27 -8.62
CA ALA A 33 -11.35 -6.91 -8.47
C ALA A 33 -11.80 -6.32 -9.81
N ARG A 34 -12.89 -5.53 -9.79
CA ARG A 34 -13.35 -4.70 -10.91
C ARG A 34 -13.24 -3.21 -10.58
N PRO A 35 -12.02 -2.69 -10.36
CA PRO A 35 -11.86 -1.27 -10.12
C PRO A 35 -12.20 -0.50 -11.40
N GLY A 36 -12.96 0.58 -11.28
CA GLY A 36 -13.28 1.49 -12.40
C GLY A 36 -12.08 2.32 -12.88
N ARG A 37 -10.84 1.86 -12.64
CA ARG A 37 -9.59 2.57 -12.93
C ARG A 37 -8.45 1.62 -13.26
N ILE A 38 -7.41 2.15 -13.90
CA ILE A 38 -6.15 1.43 -14.14
C ILE A 38 -5.45 1.14 -12.81
N VAL A 39 -5.06 -0.12 -12.58
CA VAL A 39 -4.36 -0.56 -11.37
C VAL A 39 -2.87 -0.75 -11.64
N ARG A 40 -2.04 -0.04 -10.88
CA ARG A 40 -0.60 -0.28 -10.79
C ARG A 40 -0.34 -1.10 -9.54
N LEU A 41 0.21 -2.31 -9.71
CA LEU A 41 0.49 -3.22 -8.62
C LEU A 41 1.93 -3.05 -8.14
N TYR A 42 2.10 -2.96 -6.83
CA TYR A 42 3.37 -2.91 -6.13
C TYR A 42 3.53 -4.16 -5.27
N VAL A 43 4.76 -4.58 -5.03
CA VAL A 43 5.10 -5.57 -4.00
C VAL A 43 5.67 -4.85 -2.78
N PHE A 44 5.30 -5.31 -1.59
CA PHE A 44 5.68 -4.73 -0.31
C PHE A 44 6.34 -5.79 0.58
N GLY A 45 7.29 -5.35 1.39
CA GLY A 45 7.84 -6.14 2.49
C GLY A 45 9.15 -5.57 3.06
N GLY A 46 9.42 -5.85 4.32
CA GLY A 46 10.58 -5.30 5.05
C GLY A 46 10.63 -3.76 5.02
N GLY A 47 9.47 -3.09 5.09
CA GLY A 47 9.35 -1.63 5.02
C GLY A 47 9.64 -1.00 3.65
N LYS A 48 9.90 -1.82 2.61
CA LYS A 48 10.19 -1.36 1.25
C LYS A 48 9.06 -1.70 0.30
N SER A 49 9.01 -1.01 -0.84
CA SER A 49 8.09 -1.32 -1.93
C SER A 49 8.75 -1.20 -3.29
N ALA A 50 8.24 -1.95 -4.27
CA ALA A 50 8.67 -1.84 -5.66
C ALA A 50 7.50 -2.05 -6.62
N LEU A 51 7.48 -1.28 -7.71
CA LEU A 51 6.45 -1.38 -8.74
C LEU A 51 6.60 -2.69 -9.53
N LEU A 52 5.59 -3.55 -9.47
CA LEU A 52 5.49 -4.75 -10.29
C LEU A 52 5.03 -4.39 -11.71
N GLY A 53 4.07 -3.47 -11.85
CA GLY A 53 3.64 -2.93 -13.15
C GLY A 53 2.14 -2.64 -13.20
N THR A 54 1.61 -2.39 -14.39
CA THR A 54 0.18 -2.15 -14.60
C THR A 54 -0.54 -3.47 -14.87
N MET A 55 -1.58 -3.77 -14.08
CA MET A 55 -2.39 -4.96 -14.29
C MET A 55 -3.24 -4.84 -15.55
N GLN A 56 -3.44 -5.96 -16.23
CA GLN A 56 -4.23 -6.06 -17.45
C GLN A 56 -5.56 -6.78 -17.17
N PRO A 57 -6.65 -6.41 -17.85
CA PRO A 57 -7.90 -7.17 -17.78
C PRO A 57 -7.73 -8.55 -18.42
N ASP A 58 -8.29 -9.56 -17.78
CA ASP A 58 -8.41 -10.94 -18.26
C ASP A 58 -9.77 -11.50 -17.81
N GLY A 59 -10.77 -11.33 -18.69
CA GLY A 59 -12.18 -11.57 -18.35
C GLY A 59 -12.62 -10.71 -17.17
N ASP A 60 -13.11 -11.37 -16.12
CA ASP A 60 -13.57 -10.74 -14.87
C ASP A 60 -12.45 -10.47 -13.85
N CYS A 61 -11.19 -10.65 -14.24
CA CYS A 61 -10.05 -10.50 -13.37
C CYS A 61 -9.08 -9.43 -13.88
N LEU A 62 -8.22 -8.95 -12.98
CA LEU A 62 -6.97 -8.31 -13.39
C LEU A 62 -5.82 -9.27 -13.15
N VAL A 63 -4.88 -9.30 -14.09
CA VAL A 63 -3.70 -10.14 -14.05
C VAL A 63 -2.44 -9.34 -14.35
N ILE A 64 -1.32 -9.79 -13.79
CA ILE A 64 -0.01 -9.35 -14.23
C ILE A 64 0.96 -10.52 -14.08
N THR A 65 1.80 -10.72 -15.10
CA THR A 65 2.96 -11.60 -15.01
C THR A 65 4.18 -10.83 -15.44
N ARG A 66 5.19 -10.78 -14.57
CA ARG A 66 6.46 -10.11 -14.86
C ARG A 66 7.62 -11.05 -14.58
N ARG A 67 8.57 -11.04 -15.51
CA ARG A 67 9.83 -11.78 -15.43
C ARG A 67 10.93 -10.82 -15.01
N PHE A 68 11.79 -11.30 -14.13
CA PHE A 68 12.91 -10.55 -13.57
C PHE A 68 14.19 -11.34 -13.78
N SER A 69 15.20 -10.68 -14.35
CA SER A 69 16.58 -11.13 -14.26
C SER A 69 17.08 -11.04 -12.82
N ARG A 70 18.24 -11.67 -12.52
CA ARG A 70 18.89 -11.54 -11.20
C ARG A 70 19.17 -10.08 -10.81
N ALA A 71 19.58 -9.25 -11.76
CA ALA A 71 19.89 -7.84 -11.50
C ALA A 71 18.64 -7.02 -11.18
N GLU A 72 17.52 -7.27 -11.86
CA GLU A 72 16.26 -6.60 -11.59
C GLU A 72 15.61 -7.09 -10.30
N LEU A 73 15.76 -8.38 -9.97
CA LEU A 73 15.21 -8.94 -8.74
C LEU A 73 15.79 -8.27 -7.49
N LYS A 74 17.05 -7.86 -7.52
CA LYS A 74 17.71 -7.08 -6.43
C LYS A 74 17.03 -5.74 -6.15
N LYS A 75 16.20 -5.23 -7.06
CA LYS A 75 15.43 -3.99 -6.88
C LYS A 75 14.10 -4.21 -6.17
N LEU A 76 13.67 -5.46 -6.01
CA LEU A 76 12.47 -5.80 -5.24
C LEU A 76 12.81 -5.95 -3.76
N PRO A 77 11.82 -5.85 -2.86
CA PRO A 77 11.97 -6.31 -1.48
C PRO A 77 12.44 -7.75 -1.42
N GLU A 78 13.42 -8.03 -0.56
CA GLU A 78 14.01 -9.37 -0.41
C GLU A 78 12.96 -10.38 0.12
N ASN A 79 12.23 -9.97 1.16
CA ASN A 79 11.09 -10.68 1.71
C ASN A 79 9.82 -9.96 1.29
N ILE A 80 9.16 -10.44 0.24
CA ILE A 80 7.85 -9.93 -0.17
C ILE A 80 6.81 -10.52 0.80
N GLU A 81 5.97 -9.65 1.36
CA GLU A 81 4.91 -10.00 2.31
C GLU A 81 3.53 -9.97 1.64
N TYR A 82 3.30 -8.98 0.77
CA TYR A 82 2.05 -8.83 0.01
C TYR A 82 2.27 -8.00 -1.26
N ALA A 83 1.24 -7.95 -2.10
CA ALA A 83 1.17 -7.00 -3.21
C ALA A 83 -0.09 -6.13 -3.08
N ALA A 84 0.00 -4.87 -3.49
CA ALA A 84 -1.14 -3.96 -3.42
C ALA A 84 -1.01 -2.76 -4.36
N ASP A 85 -2.12 -2.06 -4.61
CA ASP A 85 -2.12 -0.80 -5.36
C ASP A 85 -1.64 0.39 -4.53
N ARG A 86 -1.67 0.25 -3.20
CA ARG A 86 -1.14 1.17 -2.19
C ARG A 86 -0.68 0.37 -0.96
N PRO A 87 0.20 0.90 -0.10
CA PRO A 87 0.58 0.22 1.13
C PRO A 87 -0.66 -0.19 1.93
N VAL A 88 -0.71 -1.46 2.35
CA VAL A 88 -1.71 -1.92 3.31
C VAL A 88 -1.17 -1.52 4.67
N GLY A 89 -1.38 -0.26 5.00
CA GLY A 89 -1.16 0.23 6.34
C GLY A 89 -2.25 -0.33 7.22
N GLU A 90 -1.83 -1.04 8.26
CA GLU A 90 -2.57 -1.20 9.51
C GLU A 90 -3.44 0.03 9.70
N GLN A 91 -4.73 -0.17 9.97
CA GLN A 91 -5.38 0.73 10.91
C GLN A 91 -4.54 0.64 12.18
N SER A 92 -3.48 1.44 12.22
CA SER A 92 -2.83 1.81 13.44
C SER A 92 -3.90 2.65 14.12
N THR A 93 -4.84 1.96 14.78
CA THR A 93 -5.18 2.30 16.15
C THR A 93 -3.88 2.19 16.93
N SER A 94 -2.92 3.07 16.63
CA SER A 94 -1.95 3.43 17.61
C SER A 94 -2.82 3.84 18.79
N ASP A 95 -2.53 3.29 19.95
CA ASP A 95 -3.09 3.70 21.23
C ASP A 95 -2.61 5.13 21.59
N THR A 96 -2.44 5.98 20.56
CA THR A 96 -2.07 7.37 20.66
C THR A 96 -3.22 8.05 21.35
N LEU A 97 -2.97 8.40 22.61
CA LEU A 97 -3.86 9.23 23.37
C LEU A 97 -3.85 10.65 22.79
N TRP A 98 -4.88 10.96 22.01
CA TRP A 98 -5.06 12.27 21.42
C TRP A 98 -5.71 13.24 22.42
N ARG A 99 -5.07 14.39 22.62
CA ARG A 99 -5.66 15.53 23.32
C ARG A 99 -6.11 16.57 22.32
N ARG A 100 -7.29 17.17 22.54
CA ARG A 100 -7.82 18.22 21.66
C ARG A 100 -7.03 19.51 21.85
N GLY A 101 -6.42 19.99 20.77
CA GLY A 101 -5.73 21.28 20.70
C GLY A 101 -6.61 22.40 20.14
N LYS A 102 -6.00 23.56 19.86
CA LYS A 102 -6.67 24.67 19.17
C LYS A 102 -6.97 24.32 17.71
N MET A 103 -7.92 25.04 17.11
CA MET A 103 -8.27 24.94 15.68
C MET A 103 -8.70 23.53 15.23
N GLY A 104 -9.14 22.68 16.16
CA GLY A 104 -9.54 21.30 15.87
C GLY A 104 -8.38 20.34 15.66
N CYS A 105 -7.13 20.76 15.88
CA CYS A 105 -5.99 19.87 15.87
C CYS A 105 -6.04 18.87 17.03
N LEU A 106 -5.44 17.71 16.83
CA LEU A 106 -5.17 16.75 17.90
C LEU A 106 -3.68 16.70 18.18
N VAL A 107 -3.31 16.55 19.44
CA VAL A 107 -1.91 16.56 19.89
C VAL A 107 -1.69 15.37 20.80
N SER A 108 -0.64 14.60 20.52
CA SER A 108 -0.10 13.58 21.43
C SER A 108 1.26 14.05 21.95
N ASP A 109 1.98 13.15 22.62
CA ASP A 109 3.32 13.46 23.12
C ASP A 109 4.33 13.60 21.96
N GLU A 110 4.22 12.77 20.93
CA GLU A 110 5.16 12.73 19.79
C GLU A 110 4.57 13.28 18.48
N LEU A 111 3.24 13.41 18.39
CA LEU A 111 2.56 13.70 17.14
C LEU A 111 1.62 14.90 17.23
N ILE A 112 1.41 15.55 16.08
CA ILE A 112 0.35 16.51 15.84
C ILE A 112 -0.50 16.08 14.64
N ALA A 113 -1.81 16.08 14.81
CA ALA A 113 -2.79 15.82 13.76
C ALA A 113 -3.52 17.12 13.38
N ILE A 114 -3.37 17.55 12.14
CA ILE A 114 -3.98 18.77 11.60
C ILE A 114 -5.20 18.39 10.76
N PRO A 115 -6.39 18.98 10.98
CA PRO A 115 -7.58 18.65 10.20
C PRO A 115 -7.33 18.80 8.70
N ALA A 116 -7.71 17.78 7.94
CA ALA A 116 -7.46 17.70 6.51
C ALA A 116 -8.77 17.63 5.72
N GLN A 117 -8.79 18.30 4.58
CA GLN A 117 -9.82 18.12 3.56
C GLN A 117 -9.16 17.41 2.37
N PRO A 118 -9.32 16.08 2.22
CA PRO A 118 -8.62 15.29 1.21
C PRO A 118 -8.80 15.86 -0.21
N ASP A 119 -10.00 16.36 -0.51
CA ASP A 119 -10.35 16.96 -1.82
C ASP A 119 -9.51 18.21 -2.17
N ARG A 120 -8.90 18.85 -1.18
CA ARG A 120 -8.05 20.05 -1.34
C ARG A 120 -6.56 19.74 -1.27
N LEU A 121 -6.19 18.48 -1.07
CA LEU A 121 -4.81 18.05 -0.91
C LEU A 121 -4.33 17.32 -2.18
N GLY A 122 -3.09 17.59 -2.56
CA GLY A 122 -2.41 16.84 -3.63
C GLY A 122 -2.01 15.43 -3.18
N ARG A 123 -0.87 14.92 -3.68
CA ARG A 123 -0.34 13.60 -3.29
C ARG A 123 0.27 13.63 -1.88
N VAL A 124 -0.56 13.69 -0.84
CA VAL A 124 -0.13 13.64 0.58
C VAL A 124 -0.79 12.47 1.32
N SER A 125 -1.03 11.37 0.61
CA SER A 125 -1.79 10.22 1.12
C SER A 125 -1.07 9.43 2.22
N ASP A 126 0.26 9.52 2.27
CA ASP A 126 1.11 8.83 3.23
C ASP A 126 0.90 9.35 4.67
N LYS A 127 0.67 10.66 4.83
CA LYS A 127 0.44 11.33 6.13
C LYS A 127 -1.03 11.43 6.53
N LEU A 128 -1.94 11.02 5.66
CA LEU A 128 -3.36 11.14 5.89
C LEU A 128 -3.87 9.98 6.78
N ARG A 129 -4.62 10.29 7.82
CA ARG A 129 -5.24 9.32 8.74
C ARG A 129 -6.65 9.75 9.11
N SER A 130 -7.54 8.77 9.30
CA SER A 130 -8.87 8.98 9.86
C SER A 130 -8.81 8.76 11.38
N ILE A 131 -9.27 9.74 12.15
CA ILE A 131 -9.40 9.66 13.61
C ILE A 131 -10.84 10.06 13.95
N GLU A 132 -11.59 9.16 14.59
CA GLU A 132 -13.02 9.35 14.92
C GLU A 132 -13.87 9.79 13.71
N GLY A 133 -13.59 9.24 12.53
CA GLY A 133 -14.32 9.54 11.29
C GLY A 133 -13.97 10.89 10.64
N ARG A 134 -13.01 11.64 11.19
CA ARG A 134 -12.49 12.88 10.58
C ARG A 134 -11.06 12.68 10.07
N MET A 135 -10.76 13.27 8.92
CA MET A 135 -9.44 13.17 8.31
C MET A 135 -8.45 14.18 8.87
N TYR A 136 -7.22 13.73 9.12
CA TYR A 136 -6.10 14.54 9.60
C TYR A 136 -4.82 14.22 8.83
N LEU A 137 -3.94 15.21 8.71
CA LEU A 137 -2.53 15.01 8.39
C LEU A 137 -1.73 14.85 9.68
N ILE A 138 -0.96 13.78 9.79
CA ILE A 138 -0.13 13.49 10.97
C ILE A 138 1.32 13.89 10.70
N PHE A 139 1.90 14.63 11.65
CA PHE A 139 3.31 15.03 11.65
C PHE A 139 3.96 14.72 13.00
N GLU A 140 5.26 14.46 12.98
CA GLU A 140 6.08 14.44 14.19
C GLU A 140 6.14 15.85 14.80
N ARG A 141 6.05 15.90 16.13
CA ARG A 141 6.16 17.13 16.88
C ARG A 141 7.63 17.35 17.22
N ASN A 142 8.31 18.18 16.42
CA ASN A 142 9.61 18.71 16.81
C ASN A 142 9.38 19.70 17.96
N LEU A 143 9.85 19.36 19.16
CA LEU A 143 9.86 20.22 20.34
C LEU A 143 10.99 21.25 20.25
#